data_AF-A0A9P0VUQ7-F1
#
_entry.id   AF-A0A9P0VUQ7-F1
#
_cell.length_a   1.000
_cell.length_b   1.000
_cell.length_c   1.000
_cell.angle_alpha   90.00
_cell.angle_beta   90.00
_cell.angle_gamma   90.00
#
_symmetry.space_group_name_H-M   'P 1'
#
loop_
_entity.id
_entity.type
_entity.pdbx_description
1 polymer ?
#
loop_
_entity_poly.entity_id
_entity_poly.type
_entity_poly.pdbx_seq_one_letter_code
_entity_poly.pdbx_strand_id
1 'polypeptide(L)'
;MYKQFFIPKIRDRFIVHSSPNELQKYIPKSLLPMDYGGDLPNLRTLADEWNKNFEKYAERFDQLEKLKVDETLRSTPLKDDELLGAYGHFRKLDID
;
A
#
# COMPACT_ATOMS: atom_id res chain seq x y z
N MET A 1 17.32 -11.18 -8.97
CA MET A 1 18.18 -9.98 -9.09
C MET A 1 17.62 -8.70 -8.44
N TYR A 2 16.30 -8.51 -8.32
CA TYR A 2 15.74 -7.23 -7.82
C TYR A 2 15.61 -7.09 -6.29
N LYS A 3 15.64 -8.20 -5.52
CA LYS A 3 15.49 -8.18 -4.04
C LYS A 3 16.55 -7.36 -3.30
N GLN A 4 17.71 -7.12 -3.92
CA GLN A 4 18.81 -6.35 -3.34
C GLN A 4 18.48 -4.85 -3.19
N PHE A 5 17.59 -4.31 -4.03
CA PHE A 5 17.18 -2.90 -3.98
C PHE A 5 16.03 -2.64 -2.99
N PHE A 6 15.44 -3.68 -2.40
CA PHE A 6 14.40 -3.51 -1.40
C PHE A 6 14.98 -3.29 -0.01
N ILE A 7 14.38 -2.34 0.72
CA ILE A 7 14.56 -2.19 2.16
C ILE A 7 14.15 -3.49 2.87
N PRO A 8 14.78 -3.86 4.01
CA PRO A 8 14.57 -5.15 4.67
C PRO A 8 13.09 -5.51 4.88
N LYS A 9 12.30 -4.56 5.39
CA LYS A 9 10.86 -4.72 5.62
C LYS A 9 10.05 -5.10 4.37
N ILE A 10 10.42 -4.59 3.20
CA ILE A 10 9.73 -4.91 1.94
C ILE A 10 10.25 -6.24 1.37
N ARG A 11 11.54 -6.52 1.55
CA ARG A 11 12.15 -7.79 1.13
C ARG A 11 11.47 -9.00 1.77
N ASP A 12 11.11 -8.88 3.06
CA ASP A 12 10.44 -9.94 3.81
C ASP A 12 9.00 -10.19 3.34
N ARG A 13 8.34 -9.17 2.79
CA ARG A 13 6.97 -9.26 2.25
C ARG A 13 6.92 -9.69 0.78
N PHE A 14 8.06 -9.69 0.10
CA PHE A 14 8.15 -10.05 -1.30
C PHE A 14 8.39 -11.57 -1.44
N ILE A 15 7.34 -12.30 -1.76
CA ILE A 15 7.34 -13.75 -1.95
C ILE A 15 7.32 -14.04 -3.46
N VAL A 16 8.16 -14.98 -3.90
CA VAL A 16 8.20 -15.44 -5.29
C VAL A 16 7.72 -16.88 -5.30
N HIS A 17 6.69 -17.15 -6.09
CA HIS A 17 6.11 -18.49 -6.25
C HIS A 17 6.59 -19.12 -7.55
N SER A 18 6.85 -20.42 -7.52
CA SER A 18 7.25 -21.17 -8.72
C SER A 18 6.05 -21.57 -9.59
N SER A 19 4.86 -21.61 -9.01
CA SER A 19 3.62 -21.97 -9.69
C SER A 19 2.44 -21.14 -9.16
N PRO A 20 1.47 -20.76 -10.02
CA PRO A 20 0.26 -20.06 -9.60
C PRO A 20 -0.57 -20.79 -8.53
N ASN A 21 -0.50 -22.13 -8.50
CA ASN A 21 -1.24 -22.93 -7.52
C ASN A 21 -0.80 -22.66 -6.08
N GLU A 22 0.43 -22.18 -5.86
CA GLU A 22 0.92 -21.82 -4.53
C GLU A 22 0.22 -20.59 -3.95
N LEU A 23 -0.37 -19.73 -4.78
CA LEU A 23 -1.07 -18.52 -4.34
C LEU A 23 -2.24 -18.87 -3.41
N GLN A 24 -2.88 -20.02 -3.61
CA GLN A 24 -4.00 -20.49 -2.79
C GLN A 24 -3.61 -20.75 -1.32
N LYS A 25 -2.31 -20.89 -1.02
CA LYS A 25 -1.81 -21.01 0.36
C LYS A 25 -1.85 -19.69 1.12
N TYR A 26 -1.89 -18.56 0.40
CA TYR A 26 -1.80 -17.21 0.95
C TYR A 26 -3.10 -16.41 0.75
N ILE A 27 -3.84 -16.70 -0.32
CA ILE A 27 -5.06 -15.99 -0.71
C ILE A 27 -6.18 -17.02 -0.86
N PRO A 28 -7.35 -16.83 -0.21
CA PRO A 28 -8.51 -17.69 -0.40
C PRO A 28 -8.96 -17.77 -1.86
N LYS A 29 -9.46 -18.94 -2.30
CA LYS A 29 -9.96 -19.15 -3.67
C LYS A 29 -11.05 -18.17 -4.08
N SER A 30 -11.92 -17.79 -3.14
CA SER A 30 -12.99 -16.83 -3.36
C SER A 30 -12.52 -15.43 -3.74
N LEU A 31 -11.24 -15.12 -3.51
CA LEU A 31 -10.61 -13.84 -3.82
C LEU A 31 -9.59 -13.93 -4.97
N LEU A 32 -9.47 -15.10 -5.60
CA LEU A 32 -8.55 -15.32 -6.71
C LEU A 32 -9.31 -15.35 -8.05
N PRO A 33 -8.77 -14.74 -9.11
CA PRO A 33 -9.28 -14.90 -10.48
C PRO A 33 -9.28 -16.35 -10.96
N MET A 34 -10.21 -16.67 -11.85
CA MET A 34 -10.30 -18.00 -12.48
C MET A 34 -9.01 -18.41 -13.19
N ASP A 35 -8.28 -17.47 -13.80
CA ASP A 35 -6.99 -17.73 -14.46
C ASP A 35 -5.90 -18.25 -13.51
N TYR A 36 -6.08 -18.05 -12.20
CA TYR A 36 -5.20 -18.54 -11.14
C TYR A 36 -5.86 -19.65 -10.30
N GLY A 37 -6.97 -20.23 -10.78
CA GLY A 37 -7.68 -21.33 -10.14
C GLY A 37 -8.55 -20.92 -8.94
N GLY A 38 -9.04 -19.67 -8.93
CA GLY A 38 -10.03 -19.19 -7.97
C GLY A 38 -11.44 -19.03 -8.55
N ASP A 39 -12.31 -18.37 -7.78
CA ASP A 39 -13.74 -18.27 -8.08
C ASP A 39 -14.16 -16.91 -8.67
N LEU A 40 -13.26 -15.93 -8.71
CA LEU A 40 -13.54 -14.61 -9.30
C LEU A 40 -13.57 -14.67 -10.85
N PRO A 41 -14.18 -13.66 -11.51
CA PRO A 41 -14.10 -13.53 -12.96
C PRO A 41 -12.67 -13.58 -13.49
N ASN A 42 -12.55 -13.88 -14.78
CA ASN A 42 -11.24 -13.87 -15.44
C ASN A 42 -10.59 -12.47 -15.39
N LEU A 43 -9.28 -12.43 -15.56
CA LEU A 43 -8.45 -11.24 -15.48
C LEU A 43 -8.91 -10.13 -16.44
N ARG A 44 -9.38 -10.50 -17.63
CA ARG A 44 -9.84 -9.52 -18.62
C ARG A 44 -11.10 -8.80 -18.15
N THR A 45 -12.08 -9.55 -17.67
CA THR A 45 -13.31 -8.97 -17.09
C THR A 45 -13.00 -8.09 -15.88
N LEU A 46 -12.14 -8.56 -14.98
CA LEU A 46 -11.70 -7.76 -13.82
C LEU A 46 -10.97 -6.48 -14.24
N ALA A 47 -10.10 -6.55 -15.26
CA ALA A 47 -9.40 -5.38 -15.79
C ALA A 47 -10.37 -4.35 -16.38
N ASP A 48 -11.36 -4.81 -17.15
CA ASP A 48 -12.39 -3.94 -17.73
C ASP A 48 -13.25 -3.26 -16.64
N GLU A 49 -13.58 -3.98 -15.56
CA GLU A 49 -14.29 -3.42 -14.40
C GLU A 49 -13.44 -2.36 -13.67
N TRP A 50 -12.16 -2.63 -13.46
CA TRP A 50 -11.24 -1.66 -12.87
C TRP A 50 -11.07 -0.42 -13.74
N ASN A 51 -10.96 -0.56 -15.06
CA ASN A 51 -10.90 0.57 -15.99
C ASN A 51 -12.13 1.47 -15.86
N LYS A 52 -13.33 0.89 -15.81
CA LYS A 52 -14.57 1.64 -15.56
C LYS A 52 -14.57 2.36 -14.21
N ASN A 53 -14.01 1.73 -13.18
CA ASN A 53 -13.85 2.38 -11.88
C ASN A 53 -12.88 3.57 -11.97
N PHE A 54 -11.76 3.44 -12.67
CA PHE A 54 -10.83 4.56 -12.88
C PHE A 54 -11.49 5.71 -13.63
N GLU A 55 -12.24 5.43 -14.70
CA GLU A 55 -13.02 6.44 -15.43
C GLU A 55 -14.04 7.13 -14.52
N LYS A 56 -14.79 6.36 -13.73
CA LYS A 56 -15.76 6.88 -12.76
C LYS A 56 -15.13 7.84 -11.74
N TYR A 57 -13.90 7.57 -11.31
CA TYR A 57 -13.19 8.37 -10.31
C TYR A 57 -12.20 9.37 -10.92
N ALA A 58 -12.20 9.58 -12.24
CA ALA A 58 -11.26 10.46 -12.93
C ALA A 58 -11.23 11.87 -12.33
N GLU A 59 -12.40 12.50 -12.15
CA GLU A 59 -12.48 13.84 -11.55
C GLU A 59 -11.89 13.89 -10.13
N ARG A 60 -12.10 12.82 -9.33
CA ARG A 60 -11.50 12.74 -7.99
C ARG A 60 -9.98 12.72 -8.08
N PHE A 61 -9.41 12.00 -9.05
CA PHE A 61 -7.97 11.99 -9.25
C PHE A 61 -7.44 13.36 -9.68
N ASP A 62 -8.14 14.08 -10.57
CA ASP A 62 -7.79 15.45 -10.96
C ASP A 62 -7.81 16.43 -9.78
N GLN A 63 -8.77 16.26 -8.87
CA GLN A 63 -8.83 17.04 -7.64
C GLN A 63 -7.66 16.69 -6.71
N LEU A 64 -7.39 15.39 -6.49
CA LEU A 64 -6.29 14.92 -5.65
C LEU A 64 -4.92 15.40 -6.16
N GLU A 65 -4.72 15.47 -7.47
CA GLU A 65 -3.47 15.99 -8.07
C GLU A 65 -3.23 17.46 -7.70
N LYS A 66 -4.31 18.25 -7.59
CA LYS A 66 -4.24 19.66 -7.21
C LYS A 66 -4.03 19.87 -5.71
N LEU A 67 -4.34 18.86 -4.89
CA LEU A 67 -4.16 18.97 -3.45
C LEU A 67 -2.67 18.96 -3.11
N LYS A 68 -2.25 19.99 -2.38
CA LYS A 68 -0.92 20.08 -1.77
C LYS A 68 -1.07 20.32 -0.30
N VAL A 69 -0.16 19.75 0.48
CA VAL A 69 -0.06 20.05 1.90
C VAL A 69 0.54 21.44 2.04
N ASP A 70 -0.14 22.30 2.77
CA ASP A 70 0.43 23.56 3.20
C ASP A 70 1.40 23.28 4.37
N GLU A 71 2.69 23.24 4.05
CA GLU A 71 3.75 22.98 5.02
C GLU A 71 3.89 24.08 6.07
N THR A 72 3.32 25.29 5.85
CA THR A 72 3.33 26.36 6.85
C THR A 72 2.42 26.05 8.04
N LEU A 73 1.40 25.21 7.83
CA LEU A 73 0.48 24.72 8.86
C LEU A 73 0.97 23.44 9.53
N ARG A 74 2.05 22.83 9.03
CA ARG A 74 2.67 21.71 9.73
C ARG A 74 3.20 22.25 11.05
N SER A 75 2.67 21.75 12.16
CA SER A 75 3.19 22.09 13.49
C SER A 75 4.70 21.91 13.47
N THR A 76 5.47 22.85 14.01
CA THR A 76 6.91 22.67 14.20
C THR A 76 7.16 22.06 15.57
N PRO A 77 8.28 21.34 15.78
CA PRO A 77 8.63 20.88 17.12
C PRO A 77 8.67 22.07 18.09
N LEU A 78 8.01 21.96 19.25
CA LEU A 78 8.15 22.91 20.34
C LEU A 78 9.56 22.82 20.91
N LYS A 79 10.08 23.95 21.40
CA LYS A 79 11.41 24.02 22.05
C LYS A 79 11.59 23.02 23.20
N ASP A 80 10.50 22.63 23.86
CA ASP A 80 10.46 21.73 25.02
C ASP A 80 9.70 20.43 24.74
N ASP A 81 9.64 19.99 23.48
CA ASP A 81 8.91 18.75 23.11
C ASP A 81 9.38 17.50 23.84
N GLU A 82 10.66 17.46 24.21
CA GLU A 82 11.23 16.36 24.97
C GLU A 82 10.72 16.32 26.43
N LEU A 83 10.41 17.49 26.99
CA LEU A 83 9.83 17.68 28.32
C LEU A 83 8.32 17.43 28.35
N LEU A 84 7.62 17.81 27.29
CA LEU A 84 6.16 17.71 27.19
C LEU A 84 5.67 16.43 26.50
N GLY A 85 6.58 15.67 25.87
CA GLY A 85 6.27 14.42 25.15
C GLY A 85 5.30 14.61 23.97
N ALA A 86 5.16 15.85 23.49
CA ALA A 86 3.98 16.29 22.75
C ALA A 86 4.13 16.28 21.23
N TYR A 87 5.28 15.86 20.68
CA TYR A 87 5.50 16.05 19.25
C TYR A 87 6.01 14.83 18.49
N GLY A 88 5.15 14.42 17.57
CA GLY A 88 5.41 13.39 16.56
C GLY A 88 4.87 12.02 16.94
N HIS A 89 4.33 11.32 15.95
CA HIS A 89 3.81 9.94 16.01
C HIS A 89 4.90 8.88 16.22
N PHE A 90 6.08 9.28 16.71
CA PHE A 90 7.22 8.41 16.93
C PHE A 90 7.20 7.90 18.37
N ARG A 91 7.01 6.59 18.54
CA ARG A 91 7.24 5.97 19.85
C ARG A 91 8.73 6.13 20.15
N LYS A 92 9.06 6.84 21.22
CA LYS A 92 10.42 6.88 21.78
C LYS A 92 10.94 5.44 21.84
N LEU A 93 12.07 5.19 21.19
CA LEU A 93 12.75 3.91 21.22
C LEU A 93 13.71 3.97 22.41
N ASP A 94 13.26 3.52 23.57
CA ASP A 94 14.16 3.32 24.71
C ASP A 94 15.01 2.09 24.40
N ILE A 95 16.31 2.31 24.20
CA ILE A 95 17.32 1.25 24.12
C ILE A 95 18.00 1.22 25.48
N ASP A 96 17.95 0.07 26.15
CA ASP A 96 18.86 -0.29 27.23
C ASP A 96 20.12 -0.94 26.63
#